data_AF-A0A9D7PPX3-F1
#
_entry.id   AF-A0A9D7PPX3-F1
#
_cell.length_a   1.000
_cell.length_b   1.000
_cell.length_c   1.000
_cell.angle_alpha   90.00
_cell.angle_beta   90.00
_cell.angle_gamma   90.00
#
_symmetry.space_group_name_H-M   'P 1'
#
loop_
_entity.id
_entity.type
_entity.pdbx_description
1 polymer ?
#
loop_
_entity_poly.entity_id
_entity_poly.type
_entity_poly.pdbx_seq_one_letter_code
_entity_poly.pdbx_strand_id
1 'polypeptide(L)'
;MLSCPFDLFNAEQAAFNDFVAHSNLEFGYIAGLQLIISMYLLFFSFKIASYFLLSDPGKPVNEVFGFGDLVYTFSNLPSTKGLLRVVLYNDDKQFLSENGWARADSAYIRPDGTAEVRLKQVAFGEYAAALYLDENQNGVIDRNVVGLPTEAYGFSNNVRAKWSVPSFRKVLFTFNQAAETVPSRVAYWSKQ
;
A
#
# COMPACT_ATOMS: atom_id res chain seq x y z
N MET A 1 49.46 -66.43 -0.74
CA MET A 1 49.19 -65.81 -2.05
C MET A 1 49.37 -64.31 -1.86
N LEU A 2 50.49 -63.77 -2.32
CA LEU A 2 50.82 -62.34 -2.24
C LEU A 2 50.05 -61.61 -3.34
N SER A 3 49.19 -60.66 -2.99
CA SER A 3 48.62 -59.71 -3.95
C SER A 3 49.73 -58.82 -4.50
N CYS A 4 49.75 -58.62 -5.81
CA CYS A 4 50.81 -57.88 -6.50
C CYS A 4 50.78 -56.38 -6.17
N PRO A 5 51.93 -55.70 -6.00
CA PRO A 5 52.01 -54.26 -5.71
C PRO A 5 51.47 -53.37 -6.85
N PHE A 6 51.24 -53.91 -8.04
CA PHE A 6 50.70 -53.18 -9.20
C PHE A 6 49.21 -52.82 -9.05
N ASP A 7 48.42 -53.62 -8.31
CA ASP A 7 46.98 -53.38 -8.14
C ASP A 7 46.69 -52.26 -7.13
N LEU A 8 47.56 -52.07 -6.13
CA LEU A 8 47.43 -50.98 -5.15
C LEU A 8 47.70 -49.61 -5.78
N PHE A 9 48.68 -49.53 -6.68
CA PHE A 9 49.00 -48.28 -7.39
C PHE A 9 47.86 -47.80 -8.30
N ASN A 10 47.21 -48.73 -9.02
CA ASN A 10 46.07 -48.40 -9.87
C ASN A 10 44.84 -47.95 -9.05
N ALA A 11 44.61 -48.54 -7.87
CA ALA A 11 43.54 -48.13 -6.96
C ALA A 11 43.77 -46.75 -6.35
N GLU A 12 45.00 -46.43 -5.96
CA GLU A 12 45.36 -45.08 -5.47
C GLU A 12 45.24 -44.02 -6.56
N GLN A 13 45.66 -44.32 -7.80
CA GLN A 13 45.51 -43.41 -8.93
C GLN A 13 44.04 -43.15 -9.27
N ALA A 14 43.18 -44.17 -9.19
CA ALA A 14 41.74 -44.01 -9.37
C ALA A 14 41.12 -43.12 -8.28
N ALA A 15 41.46 -43.34 -7.00
CA ALA A 15 40.98 -42.52 -5.89
C ALA A 15 41.44 -41.05 -6.00
N PHE A 16 42.68 -40.81 -6.46
CA PHE A 16 43.18 -39.47 -6.72
C PHE A 16 42.43 -38.78 -7.87
N ASN A 17 42.19 -39.49 -8.97
CA ASN A 17 41.44 -38.95 -10.12
C ASN A 17 39.99 -38.61 -9.73
N ASP A 18 39.34 -39.44 -8.91
CA ASP A 18 37.99 -39.18 -8.40
C ASP A 18 37.95 -37.98 -7.44
N PHE A 19 38.98 -37.82 -6.60
CA PHE A 19 39.12 -36.64 -5.72
C PHE A 19 39.31 -35.35 -6.52
N VAL A 20 40.15 -35.38 -7.56
CA VAL A 20 40.36 -34.25 -8.47
C VAL A 20 39.08 -33.91 -9.22
N ALA A 21 38.33 -34.93 -9.69
CA ALA A 21 37.05 -34.73 -10.37
C ALA A 21 35.99 -34.10 -9.46
N HIS A 22 35.84 -34.58 -8.21
CA HIS A 22 34.92 -33.99 -7.23
C HIS A 22 35.31 -32.55 -6.88
N SER A 23 36.60 -32.29 -6.68
CA SER A 23 37.11 -30.94 -6.38
C SER A 23 36.80 -29.96 -7.52
N ASN A 24 37.03 -30.37 -8.78
CA ASN A 24 36.76 -29.53 -9.94
C ASN A 24 35.26 -29.24 -10.13
N LEU A 25 34.37 -30.17 -9.75
CA LEU A 25 32.92 -29.97 -9.80
C LEU A 25 32.45 -28.92 -8.79
N GLU A 26 32.96 -28.98 -7.55
CA GLU A 26 32.68 -28.01 -6.49
C GLU A 26 33.18 -26.60 -6.84
N PHE A 27 34.39 -26.48 -7.42
CA PHE A 27 34.90 -25.19 -7.90
C PHE A 27 34.05 -24.59 -9.02
N GLY A 28 33.55 -25.42 -9.94
CA GLY A 28 32.63 -24.99 -11.01
C GLY A 28 31.30 -24.46 -10.46
N TYR A 29 30.76 -25.12 -9.42
CA TYR A 29 29.52 -24.70 -8.77
C TYR A 29 29.66 -23.36 -8.04
N ILE A 30 30.76 -23.17 -7.29
CA ILE A 30 31.04 -21.93 -6.57
C ILE A 30 31.27 -20.77 -7.56
N ALA A 31 32.02 -20.99 -8.64
CA ALA A 31 32.23 -19.99 -9.68
C ALA A 31 30.92 -19.59 -10.39
N GLY A 32 30.04 -20.56 -10.65
CA GLY A 32 28.72 -20.33 -11.23
C GLY A 32 27.81 -19.49 -10.31
N LEU A 33 27.74 -19.82 -9.02
CA LEU A 33 26.97 -19.05 -8.04
C LEU A 33 27.50 -17.61 -7.88
N GLN A 34 28.82 -17.43 -7.90
CA GLN A 34 29.44 -16.10 -7.79
C GLN A 34 29.08 -15.20 -8.99
N LEU A 35 29.02 -15.76 -10.20
CA LEU A 35 28.58 -15.03 -11.40
C LEU A 35 27.11 -14.62 -11.32
N ILE A 36 26.24 -15.51 -10.82
CA ILE A 36 24.81 -15.22 -10.62
C ILE A 36 24.64 -14.11 -9.59
N ILE A 37 25.32 -14.19 -8.45
CA ILE A 37 25.27 -13.15 -7.40
C ILE A 37 25.76 -11.80 -7.95
N SER A 38 26.87 -11.79 -8.69
CA SER A 38 27.42 -10.57 -9.29
C SER A 38 26.45 -9.93 -10.29
N MET A 39 25.74 -10.76 -11.07
CA MET A 39 24.68 -10.31 -11.98
C MET A 39 23.51 -9.67 -11.20
N TYR A 40 23.05 -10.29 -10.11
CA TYR A 40 22.00 -9.71 -9.27
C TYR A 40 22.41 -8.40 -8.61
N LEU A 41 23.66 -8.27 -8.14
CA LEU A 41 24.19 -7.02 -7.57
C LEU A 41 24.29 -5.91 -8.63
N LEU A 42 24.63 -6.25 -9.88
CA LEU A 42 24.61 -5.31 -11.00
C LEU A 42 23.18 -4.83 -11.32
N PHE A 43 22.21 -5.75 -11.36
CA PHE A 43 20.80 -5.39 -11.59
C PHE A 43 20.21 -4.58 -10.44
N PHE A 44 20.60 -4.89 -9.20
CA PHE A 44 20.17 -4.16 -8.02
C PHE A 44 20.72 -2.73 -8.00
N SER A 45 22.00 -2.54 -8.32
CA SER A 45 22.62 -1.21 -8.43
C SER A 45 22.04 -0.37 -9.57
N PHE A 46 21.73 -0.98 -10.72
CA PHE A 46 21.03 -0.29 -11.81
C PHE A 46 19.64 0.21 -11.41
N LYS A 47 18.88 -0.59 -10.66
CA LYS A 47 17.57 -0.16 -10.13
C LYS A 47 17.72 1.01 -9.17
N ILE A 48 18.66 0.95 -8.23
CA ILE A 48 18.91 2.04 -7.27
C ILE A 48 19.31 3.32 -8.01
N ALA A 49 20.22 3.24 -8.98
CA ALA A 49 20.63 4.37 -9.79
C ALA A 49 19.45 4.98 -10.57
N SER A 50 18.57 4.16 -11.16
CA SER A 50 17.36 4.66 -11.83
C SER A 50 16.37 5.33 -10.88
N TYR A 51 16.17 4.79 -9.68
CA TYR A 51 15.32 5.42 -8.66
C TYR A 51 15.89 6.76 -8.19
N PHE A 52 17.21 6.86 -8.05
CA PHE A 52 17.89 8.08 -7.66
C PHE A 52 17.82 9.16 -8.76
N LEU A 53 18.00 8.78 -10.04
CA LEU A 53 17.90 9.70 -11.17
C LEU A 53 16.47 10.18 -11.45
N LEU A 54 15.46 9.40 -11.05
CA LEU A 54 14.04 9.77 -11.13
C LEU A 54 13.54 10.47 -9.86
N SER A 55 14.36 10.58 -8.81
CA SER A 55 13.98 11.29 -7.59
C SER A 55 14.04 12.79 -7.85
N ASP A 56 12.91 13.48 -7.62
CA ASP A 56 12.81 14.92 -7.76
C ASP A 56 13.61 15.61 -6.64
N PRO A 57 14.73 16.30 -6.96
CA PRO A 57 15.61 16.90 -5.95
C PRO A 57 14.94 18.06 -5.18
N GLY A 58 13.74 18.49 -5.58
CA GLY A 58 13.00 19.58 -4.95
C GLY A 58 11.96 19.15 -3.90
N LYS A 59 11.62 17.85 -3.77
CA LYS A 59 10.62 17.41 -2.78
C LYS A 59 11.32 17.11 -1.44
N PRO A 60 11.06 17.86 -0.36
CA PRO A 60 11.60 17.50 0.95
C PRO A 60 10.99 16.16 1.38
N VAL A 61 11.80 15.10 1.35
CA VAL A 61 11.45 13.78 1.89
C VAL A 61 11.55 13.80 3.41
N ASN A 62 10.66 14.57 4.04
CA ASN A 62 10.26 14.30 5.42
C ASN A 62 9.26 13.13 5.40
N GLU A 63 9.62 12.03 4.76
CA GLU A 63 8.86 10.79 4.84
C GLU A 63 9.18 10.17 6.21
N VAL A 64 8.37 10.51 7.20
CA VAL A 64 8.31 9.72 8.42
C VAL A 64 7.78 8.37 7.99
N PHE A 65 8.65 7.37 7.85
CA PHE A 65 8.21 6.01 7.55
C PHE A 65 7.57 5.42 8.79
N GLY A 66 6.31 5.02 8.68
CA GLY A 66 5.58 4.44 9.79
C GLY A 66 4.16 4.05 9.39
N PHE A 67 3.52 3.35 10.31
CA PHE A 67 2.12 2.97 10.19
C PHE A 67 1.38 3.45 11.44
N GLY A 68 0.13 3.83 11.26
CA GLY A 68 -0.73 4.22 12.36
C GLY A 68 -2.19 3.93 12.09
N ASP A 69 -3.02 4.19 13.10
CA ASP A 69 -4.46 4.03 13.01
C ASP A 69 -5.14 5.39 12.87
N LEU A 70 -5.91 5.55 11.80
CA LEU A 70 -6.67 6.76 11.53
C LEU A 70 -8.16 6.51 11.83
N VAL A 71 -8.70 7.25 12.79
CA VAL A 71 -10.04 7.04 13.34
C VAL A 71 -10.92 8.23 12.96
N TYR A 72 -11.92 8.00 12.13
CA TYR A 72 -12.91 9.01 11.79
C TYR A 72 -14.11 8.89 12.73
N THR A 73 -14.45 9.97 13.42
CA THR A 73 -15.61 10.02 14.32
C THR A 73 -16.68 10.94 13.76
N PHE A 74 -17.93 10.51 13.88
CA PHE A 74 -19.06 11.21 13.30
C PHE A 74 -20.17 11.37 14.34
N SER A 75 -20.75 12.56 14.37
CA SER A 75 -21.88 12.91 15.21
C SER A 75 -22.96 13.58 14.37
N ASN A 76 -24.21 13.48 14.82
CA ASN A 76 -25.37 14.06 14.14
C ASN A 76 -25.49 13.62 12.67
N LEU A 77 -25.31 12.32 12.41
CA LEU A 77 -25.46 11.78 11.08
C LEU A 77 -26.89 12.02 10.56
N PRO A 78 -27.05 12.38 9.28
CA PRO A 78 -28.36 12.72 8.72
C PRO A 78 -29.28 11.49 8.55
N SER A 79 -28.74 10.29 8.73
CA SER A 79 -29.43 9.01 8.69
C SER A 79 -28.72 8.02 9.62
N THR A 80 -29.49 7.07 10.17
CA THR A 80 -29.00 6.00 11.06
C THR A 80 -28.99 4.64 10.36
N LYS A 81 -29.14 4.60 9.04
CA LYS A 81 -29.22 3.37 8.24
C LYS A 81 -27.90 3.05 7.57
N GLY A 82 -27.62 1.75 7.45
CA GLY A 82 -26.51 1.24 6.65
C GLY A 82 -25.15 1.50 7.28
N LEU A 83 -24.17 1.73 6.41
CA LEU A 83 -22.76 1.85 6.75
C LEU A 83 -22.26 3.26 6.48
N LEU A 84 -21.35 3.73 7.32
CA LEU A 84 -20.53 4.87 7.01
C LEU A 84 -19.20 4.41 6.47
N ARG A 85 -18.84 4.88 5.27
CA ARG A 85 -17.60 4.51 4.57
C ARG A 85 -16.62 5.67 4.59
N VAL A 86 -15.35 5.33 4.79
CA VAL A 86 -14.21 6.24 4.66
C VAL A 86 -13.24 5.65 3.67
N VAL A 87 -12.91 6.43 2.64
CA VAL A 87 -12.03 6.02 1.54
C VAL A 87 -10.91 7.04 1.41
N LEU A 88 -9.67 6.60 1.58
CA LEU A 88 -8.46 7.40 1.40
C LEU A 88 -7.88 7.21 -0.01
N TYR A 89 -7.47 8.31 -0.62
CA TYR A 89 -6.77 8.37 -1.89
C TYR A 89 -5.42 9.06 -1.70
N ASN A 90 -4.38 8.59 -2.38
CA ASN A 90 -3.04 9.19 -2.37
C ASN A 90 -2.54 9.58 -3.78
N ASP A 91 -3.38 9.42 -4.81
CA ASP A 91 -3.12 9.80 -6.20
C ASP A 91 -4.25 10.69 -6.71
N ASP A 92 -3.90 11.91 -7.14
CA ASP A 92 -4.84 12.90 -7.71
C ASP A 92 -5.57 12.34 -8.94
N LYS A 93 -4.86 11.60 -9.81
CA LYS A 93 -5.46 11.06 -11.05
C LYS A 93 -6.49 9.98 -10.78
N GLN A 94 -6.43 9.36 -9.60
CA GLN A 94 -7.30 8.27 -9.20
C GLN A 94 -8.34 8.70 -8.16
N PHE A 95 -8.36 9.97 -7.78
CA PHE A 95 -9.27 10.51 -6.79
C PHE A 95 -10.73 10.25 -7.19
N LEU A 96 -11.47 9.58 -6.29
CA LEU A 96 -12.88 9.17 -6.48
C LEU A 96 -13.14 8.11 -7.55
N SER A 97 -12.09 7.46 -8.05
CA SER A 97 -12.25 6.26 -8.87
C SER A 97 -12.51 5.03 -7.98
N GLU A 98 -13.31 4.09 -8.49
CA GLU A 98 -13.75 2.91 -7.73
C GLU A 98 -12.60 2.01 -7.26
N ASN A 99 -11.50 1.96 -8.01
CA ASN A 99 -10.35 1.09 -7.74
C ASN A 99 -9.08 1.84 -7.35
N GLY A 100 -9.16 3.16 -7.18
CA GLY A 100 -8.00 4.02 -6.99
C GLY A 100 -7.71 4.44 -5.55
N TRP A 101 -8.33 3.77 -4.60
CA TRP A 101 -8.18 4.07 -3.18
C TRP A 101 -6.93 3.39 -2.60
N ALA A 102 -6.27 4.07 -1.69
CA ALA A 102 -5.11 3.57 -0.95
C ALA A 102 -5.54 2.75 0.28
N ARG A 103 -6.62 3.18 0.94
CA ARG A 103 -7.20 2.48 2.09
C ARG A 103 -8.69 2.80 2.18
N ALA A 104 -9.50 1.82 2.56
CA ALA A 104 -10.90 2.04 2.87
C ALA A 104 -11.33 1.17 4.04
N ASP A 105 -12.30 1.65 4.81
CA ASP A 105 -13.01 0.85 5.80
C ASP A 105 -14.41 1.44 6.03
N SER A 106 -15.24 0.71 6.78
CA SER A 106 -16.61 1.09 7.07
C SER A 106 -17.06 0.66 8.46
N ALA A 107 -18.08 1.33 8.99
CA ALA A 107 -18.71 0.93 10.24
C ALA A 107 -20.22 1.17 10.20
N TYR A 108 -20.97 0.35 10.93
CA TYR A 108 -22.40 0.56 11.11
C TYR A 108 -22.67 1.85 11.87
N ILE A 109 -23.70 2.57 11.41
CA ILE A 109 -24.19 3.75 12.10
C ILE A 109 -24.92 3.29 13.36
N ARG A 110 -24.57 3.89 14.50
CA ARG A 110 -25.21 3.59 15.78
C ARG A 110 -26.63 4.21 15.82
N PRO A 111 -27.54 3.65 16.64
CA PRO A 111 -28.90 4.19 16.77
C PRO A 111 -28.97 5.65 17.25
N ASP A 112 -27.92 6.13 17.92
CA ASP A 112 -27.80 7.52 18.39
C ASP A 112 -27.31 8.50 17.31
N GLY A 113 -27.15 8.05 16.05
CA GLY A 113 -26.67 8.89 14.95
C GLY A 113 -25.17 9.17 14.99
N THR A 114 -24.40 8.32 15.67
CA THR A 114 -22.92 8.38 15.68
C THR A 114 -22.30 7.20 14.94
N ALA A 115 -21.05 7.36 14.52
CA ALA A 115 -20.25 6.27 13.97
C ALA A 115 -18.76 6.51 14.23
N GLU A 116 -18.00 5.42 14.28
CA GLU A 116 -16.54 5.45 14.32
C GLU A 116 -16.01 4.48 13.27
N VAL A 117 -15.25 5.00 12.31
CA VAL A 117 -14.59 4.20 11.27
C VAL A 117 -13.09 4.22 11.53
N ARG A 118 -12.49 3.06 11.70
CA ARG A 118 -11.07 2.92 12.06
C ARG A 118 -10.28 2.28 10.93
N LEU A 119 -9.49 3.09 10.25
CA LEU A 119 -8.52 2.62 9.27
C LEU A 119 -7.25 2.19 10.00
N LYS A 120 -7.04 0.89 10.15
CA LYS A 120 -5.85 0.36 10.82
C LYS A 120 -4.64 0.33 9.89
N GLN A 121 -3.44 0.47 10.45
CA GLN A 121 -2.18 0.27 9.71
C GLN A 121 -2.11 1.08 8.41
N VAL A 122 -2.53 2.35 8.47
CA VAL A 122 -2.37 3.31 7.38
C VAL A 122 -0.90 3.74 7.36
N ALA A 123 -0.26 3.67 6.20
CA ALA A 123 1.09 4.19 6.06
C ALA A 123 1.09 5.71 6.28
N PHE A 124 2.15 6.26 6.84
CA PHE A 124 2.31 7.71 6.91
C PHE A 124 2.46 8.29 5.50
N GLY A 125 1.85 9.44 5.24
CA GLY A 125 1.80 10.03 3.91
C GLY A 125 0.75 11.12 3.76
N GLU A 126 0.52 11.55 2.53
CA GLU A 126 -0.51 12.52 2.17
C GLU A 126 -1.74 11.81 1.61
N TYR A 127 -2.91 12.19 2.09
CA TYR A 127 -4.18 11.56 1.73
C TYR A 127 -5.28 12.59 1.48
N ALA A 128 -6.20 12.23 0.59
CA ALA A 128 -7.51 12.84 0.48
C ALA A 128 -8.55 11.81 0.92
N ALA A 129 -9.45 12.17 1.84
CA ALA A 129 -10.53 11.30 2.29
C ALA A 129 -11.85 11.68 1.62
N ALA A 130 -12.56 10.69 1.11
CA ALA A 130 -13.98 10.77 0.75
C ALA A 130 -14.78 9.96 1.77
N LEU A 131 -15.87 10.55 2.26
CA LEU A 131 -16.72 10.00 3.30
C LEU A 131 -18.13 9.91 2.72
N TYR A 132 -18.81 8.79 2.87
CA TYR A 132 -20.21 8.67 2.42
C TYR A 132 -20.99 7.63 3.20
N LEU A 133 -22.29 7.85 3.30
CA LEU A 133 -23.23 6.86 3.80
C LEU A 133 -23.60 5.93 2.65
N ASP A 134 -23.49 4.63 2.91
CA ASP A 134 -23.95 3.54 2.07
C ASP A 134 -25.21 2.99 2.73
N GLU A 135 -26.34 3.66 2.49
CA GLU A 135 -27.61 3.41 3.16
C GLU A 135 -28.23 2.08 2.70
N ASN A 136 -27.99 1.72 1.44
CA ASN A 136 -28.51 0.51 0.80
C ASN A 136 -27.53 -0.68 0.83
N GLN A 137 -26.28 -0.47 1.30
CA GLN A 137 -25.22 -1.47 1.43
C GLN A 137 -24.73 -2.07 0.10
N ASN A 138 -24.78 -1.31 -0.99
CA ASN A 138 -24.28 -1.76 -2.29
C ASN A 138 -22.75 -1.57 -2.46
N GLY A 139 -22.13 -0.84 -1.54
CA GLY A 139 -20.70 -0.61 -1.49
C GLY A 139 -20.15 0.54 -2.32
N VAL A 140 -21.00 1.21 -3.10
CA VAL A 140 -20.66 2.38 -3.90
C VAL A 140 -21.50 3.57 -3.44
N ILE A 141 -21.08 4.78 -3.81
CA ILE A 141 -21.91 5.96 -3.55
C ILE A 141 -22.99 6.05 -4.63
N ASP A 142 -24.25 6.07 -4.22
CA ASP A 142 -25.35 6.21 -5.16
C ASP A 142 -25.39 7.61 -5.77
N ARG A 143 -25.63 7.66 -7.08
CA ARG A 143 -25.72 8.89 -7.86
C ARG A 143 -26.99 8.92 -8.69
N ASN A 144 -27.57 10.10 -8.86
CA ASN A 144 -28.71 10.29 -9.76
C ASN A 144 -28.27 10.31 -11.24
N VAL A 145 -29.24 10.42 -12.16
CA VAL A 145 -29.00 10.43 -13.62
C VAL A 145 -28.12 11.58 -14.13
N VAL A 146 -27.90 12.61 -13.33
CA VAL A 146 -26.99 13.74 -13.63
C VAL A 146 -25.65 13.64 -12.88
N GLY A 147 -25.39 12.51 -12.21
CA GLY A 147 -24.13 12.20 -11.53
C GLY A 147 -23.97 12.79 -10.13
N LEU A 148 -25.01 13.40 -9.55
CA LEU A 148 -24.96 13.95 -8.19
C LEU A 148 -25.21 12.86 -7.15
N PRO A 149 -24.46 12.85 -6.03
CA PRO A 149 -24.70 11.92 -4.93
C PRO A 149 -26.12 12.05 -4.37
N THR A 150 -26.82 10.92 -4.26
CA THR A 150 -28.13 10.84 -3.59
C THR A 150 -27.98 10.55 -2.09
N GLU A 151 -26.86 9.95 -1.70
CA GLU A 151 -26.52 9.69 -0.31
C GLU A 151 -25.72 10.83 0.31
N ALA A 152 -25.69 10.88 1.65
CA ALA A 152 -24.92 11.89 2.37
C ALA A 152 -23.42 11.63 2.22
N TYR A 153 -22.68 12.68 1.92
CA TYR A 153 -21.24 12.59 1.66
C TYR A 153 -20.46 13.75 2.29
N GLY A 154 -19.14 13.61 2.32
CA GLY A 154 -18.20 14.59 2.85
C GLY A 154 -16.78 14.30 2.38
N PHE A 155 -15.88 15.22 2.71
CA PHE A 155 -14.46 15.09 2.38
C PHE A 155 -13.61 15.49 3.58
N SER A 156 -12.34 15.08 3.59
CA SER A 156 -11.34 15.60 4.53
C SER A 156 -11.25 17.14 4.43
N ASN A 157 -10.74 17.75 5.50
CA ASN A 157 -10.72 19.20 5.71
C ASN A 157 -12.12 19.85 5.75
N ASN A 158 -13.19 19.07 5.87
CA ASN A 158 -14.59 19.53 5.92
C ASN A 158 -14.94 20.47 4.74
N VAL A 159 -14.36 20.19 3.57
CA VAL A 159 -14.59 20.98 2.35
C VAL A 159 -15.99 20.71 1.82
N ARG A 160 -16.77 21.77 1.66
CA ARG A 160 -18.14 21.68 1.12
C ARG A 160 -18.12 21.71 -0.41
N ALA A 161 -18.79 20.74 -1.02
CA ALA A 161 -18.96 20.64 -2.47
C ALA A 161 -20.31 21.24 -2.88
N LYS A 162 -20.40 22.58 -2.98
CA LYS A 162 -21.67 23.26 -3.31
C LYS A 162 -22.04 23.22 -4.80
N TRP A 163 -21.03 23.30 -5.67
CA TRP A 163 -21.20 23.44 -7.12
C TRP A 163 -20.45 22.39 -7.93
N SER A 164 -19.41 21.81 -7.34
CA SER A 164 -18.61 20.75 -7.93
C SER A 164 -17.91 19.95 -6.84
N VAL A 165 -17.46 18.75 -7.21
CA VAL A 165 -16.49 17.98 -6.43
C VAL A 165 -15.23 18.84 -6.20
N PRO A 166 -14.66 18.86 -4.97
CA PRO A 166 -13.42 19.57 -4.71
C PRO A 166 -12.23 18.87 -5.40
N SER A 167 -11.22 19.64 -5.80
CA SER A 167 -9.97 19.07 -6.28
C SER A 167 -9.26 18.27 -5.17
N PHE A 168 -8.54 17.20 -5.54
CA PHE A 168 -7.72 16.39 -4.61
C PHE A 168 -6.89 17.26 -3.65
N ARG A 169 -6.16 18.25 -4.20
CA ARG A 169 -5.31 19.15 -3.40
C ARG A 169 -6.04 19.93 -2.31
N LYS A 170 -7.34 20.21 -2.49
CA LYS A 170 -8.14 20.99 -1.53
C LYS A 170 -8.53 20.16 -0.30
N VAL A 171 -8.61 18.85 -0.48
CA VAL A 171 -8.97 17.88 0.56
C VAL A 171 -7.75 17.11 1.06
N LEU A 172 -6.55 17.43 0.56
CA LEU A 172 -5.30 16.80 0.97
C LEU A 172 -4.98 17.13 2.43
N PHE A 173 -4.54 16.13 3.19
CA PHE A 173 -4.01 16.27 4.54
C PHE A 173 -2.83 15.31 4.73
N THR A 174 -1.98 15.59 5.72
CA THR A 174 -0.82 14.75 6.05
C THR A 174 -1.16 13.87 7.26
N PHE A 175 -0.89 12.57 7.17
CA PHE A 175 -0.96 11.63 8.27
C PHE A 175 0.45 11.14 8.60
N ASN A 176 0.95 11.40 9.82
CA ASN A 176 2.34 11.12 10.20
C ASN A 176 2.51 10.70 11.67
N GLN A 177 1.45 10.16 12.28
CA GLN A 177 1.43 9.78 13.69
C GLN A 177 0.79 8.41 13.90
N ALA A 178 1.21 7.69 14.94
CA ALA A 178 0.79 6.31 15.19
C ALA A 178 -0.73 6.16 15.44
N ALA A 179 -1.39 7.21 15.90
CA ALA A 179 -2.84 7.25 16.04
C ALA A 179 -3.35 8.68 15.84
N GLU A 180 -4.39 8.85 15.03
CA GLU A 180 -5.05 10.14 14.83
C GLU A 180 -6.57 9.96 14.83
N THR A 181 -7.28 10.86 15.51
CA THR A 181 -8.74 10.90 15.51
C THR A 181 -9.20 12.16 14.81
N VAL A 182 -10.02 12.00 13.76
CA VAL A 182 -10.50 13.07 12.90
C VAL A 182 -12.02 13.22 13.03
N PRO A 183 -12.50 14.25 13.77
CA PRO A 183 -13.92 14.58 13.79
C PRO A 183 -14.38 14.96 12.39
N SER A 184 -15.45 14.32 11.93
CA SER A 184 -15.85 14.35 10.54
C SER A 184 -17.34 14.55 10.37
N ARG A 185 -17.73 15.10 9.22
CA ARG A 185 -19.11 15.43 8.90
C ARG A 185 -19.44 15.00 7.48
N VAL A 186 -20.68 14.55 7.33
CA VAL A 186 -21.30 14.20 6.05
C VAL A 186 -22.67 14.86 5.99
N ALA A 187 -23.10 15.26 4.79
CA ALA A 187 -24.41 15.84 4.55
C ALA A 187 -24.89 15.52 3.13
N TYR A 188 -26.21 15.47 2.96
CA TYR A 188 -26.79 15.40 1.61
C TYR A 188 -26.46 16.64 0.80
N TRP A 189 -26.34 16.49 -0.52
CA TRP A 189 -26.02 17.58 -1.45
C TRP A 189 -26.83 18.87 -1.20
N SER A 190 -28.15 18.73 -0.99
CA SER A 190 -29.06 19.86 -0.77
C SER A 190 -28.86 20.60 0.56
N LYS A 191 -28.07 20.05 1.48
CA LYS A 191 -27.86 20.55 2.85
C LYS A 191 -26.40 20.93 3.14
N GLN A 192 -25.58 21.10 2.09
CA GLN A 192 -24.15 21.46 2.18
C GLN A 192 -23.89 22.94 2.46
#